data_AF-R2R954-F1
#
_entry.id   AF-R2R954-F1
#
_cell.length_a   1.000
_cell.length_b   1.000
_cell.length_c   1.000
_cell.angle_alpha   90.00
_cell.angle_beta   90.00
_cell.angle_gamma   90.00
#
_symmetry.space_group_name_H-M   'P 1'
#
loop_
_entity.id
_entity.type
_entity.pdbx_description
1 polymer ?
#
loop_
_entity_poly.entity_id
_entity_poly.type
_entity_poly.pdbx_seq_one_letter_code
_entity_poly.pdbx_strand_id
1 'polypeptide(L)'
;MNTISYVVLAMLVRSPLTGYELKRFLNLFWEAHHSQIYPTLKELRKQGFIEIIDIPDGKRKVYDITASGKKLVKEWVLIKSPTPSQKDEFLAKIFTISALDRDTAKFLIMERKQLFNEQLNEYSKVLNNLNDLTGEEYKKNFGRELIVERKIRLCKEELYWCEWAEERIEEYFTE
;
A
#
# COMPACT_ATOMS: atom_id res chain seq x y z
N MET A 1 16.19 -8.56 11.34
CA MET A 1 15.34 -8.73 10.14
C MET A 1 14.70 -7.38 9.81
N ASN A 2 14.57 -7.00 8.54
CA ASN A 2 14.04 -5.68 8.14
C ASN A 2 12.50 -5.70 8.03
N THR A 3 11.85 -4.53 7.99
CA THR A 3 10.39 -4.41 7.95
C THR A 3 9.76 -5.15 6.76
N ILE A 4 10.36 -5.03 5.57
CA ILE A 4 9.83 -5.70 4.36
C ILE A 4 9.79 -7.22 4.49
N SER A 5 10.72 -7.84 5.23
CA SER A 5 10.68 -9.28 5.51
C SER A 5 9.41 -9.68 6.27
N TYR A 6 9.05 -8.92 7.31
CA TYR A 6 7.81 -9.16 8.06
C TYR A 6 6.58 -8.95 7.20
N VAL A 7 6.59 -7.92 6.34
CA VAL A 7 5.49 -7.67 5.42
C VAL A 7 5.31 -8.85 4.44
N VAL A 8 6.39 -9.33 3.81
CA VAL A 8 6.33 -10.48 2.91
C VAL A 8 5.80 -11.73 3.62
N LEU A 9 6.27 -12.01 4.84
CA LEU A 9 5.78 -13.13 5.63
C LEU A 9 4.29 -12.97 5.98
N ALA A 10 3.86 -11.79 6.42
CA ALA A 10 2.47 -11.51 6.75
C ALA A 10 1.51 -11.77 5.57
N MET A 11 1.96 -11.51 4.34
CA MET A 11 1.18 -11.80 3.13
C MET A 11 1.08 -13.29 2.85
N LEU A 12 2.17 -14.04 3.06
CA LEU A 12 2.22 -15.49 2.86
C LEU A 12 1.45 -16.27 3.93
N VAL A 13 1.15 -15.67 5.09
CA VAL A 13 0.24 -16.27 6.10
C VAL A 13 -1.13 -16.58 5.50
N ARG A 14 -1.60 -15.77 4.53
CA ARG A 14 -2.92 -15.92 3.90
C ARG A 14 -2.98 -17.10 2.93
N SER A 15 -1.98 -17.18 2.05
CA SER A 15 -1.89 -18.19 1.00
C SER A 15 -0.48 -18.21 0.40
N PRO A 16 -0.10 -19.32 -0.25
CA PRO A 16 1.05 -19.32 -1.13
C PRO A 16 0.90 -18.26 -2.24
N LEU A 17 1.99 -17.61 -2.62
CA LEU A 17 1.99 -16.54 -3.63
C LEU A 17 3.21 -16.62 -4.55
N THR A 18 3.03 -16.23 -5.80
CA THR A 18 4.14 -15.94 -6.71
C THR A 18 4.82 -14.62 -6.33
N GLY A 19 6.08 -14.46 -6.74
CA GLY A 19 6.79 -13.17 -6.58
C GLY A 19 6.07 -11.99 -7.25
N TYR A 20 5.32 -12.25 -8.33
CA TYR A 20 4.50 -11.24 -9.00
C TYR A 20 3.31 -10.80 -8.16
N GLU A 21 2.57 -11.75 -7.57
CA GLU A 21 1.44 -11.44 -6.69
C GLU A 21 1.88 -10.74 -5.41
N LEU A 22 3.02 -11.15 -4.83
CA LEU A 22 3.63 -10.45 -3.70
C LEU A 22 3.92 -8.99 -4.04
N LYS A 23 4.50 -8.69 -5.21
CA LYS A 23 4.69 -7.30 -5.63
C LYS A 23 3.36 -6.55 -5.73
N ARG A 24 2.38 -7.14 -6.43
CA ARG A 24 1.07 -6.50 -6.65
C ARG A 24 0.39 -6.15 -5.33
N PHE A 25 0.45 -7.04 -4.36
CA PHE A 25 -0.20 -6.85 -3.06
C PHE A 25 0.62 -5.96 -2.11
N LEU A 26 1.96 -6.01 -2.16
CA LEU A 26 2.82 -5.10 -1.39
C LEU A 26 2.47 -3.64 -1.69
N ASN A 27 2.33 -3.31 -2.98
CA ASN A 27 2.02 -1.96 -3.44
C ASN A 27 0.68 -1.39 -2.93
N LEU A 28 -0.19 -2.21 -2.32
CA LEU A 28 -1.42 -1.70 -1.69
C LEU A 28 -1.13 -0.85 -0.44
N PHE A 29 -0.04 -1.11 0.28
CA PHE A 29 0.25 -0.45 1.55
C PHE A 29 1.74 -0.24 1.85
N TRP A 30 2.64 -0.76 1.02
CA TRP A 30 4.09 -0.58 1.15
C TRP A 30 4.71 -0.43 -0.24
N GLU A 31 5.29 0.74 -0.53
CA GLU A 31 6.05 0.93 -1.76
C GLU A 31 7.31 0.06 -1.71
N ALA A 32 7.30 -1.02 -2.49
CA ALA A 32 8.40 -1.97 -2.57
C ALA A 32 8.89 -2.09 -4.01
N HIS A 33 10.18 -1.85 -4.22
CA HIS A 33 10.80 -2.06 -5.52
C HIS A 33 11.15 -3.53 -5.74
N HIS A 34 11.25 -3.95 -7.01
CA HIS A 34 11.69 -5.31 -7.38
C HIS A 34 13.04 -5.67 -6.75
N SER A 35 13.94 -4.69 -6.67
CA SER A 35 15.26 -4.80 -6.04
C SER A 35 15.20 -5.12 -4.54
N GLN A 36 14.05 -4.95 -3.89
CA GLN A 36 13.86 -5.27 -2.46
C GLN A 36 13.17 -6.62 -2.27
N ILE A 37 12.19 -6.97 -3.12
CA ILE A 37 11.35 -8.17 -2.94
C ILE A 37 12.15 -9.46 -3.14
N TYR A 38 12.85 -9.61 -4.26
CA TYR A 38 13.53 -10.88 -4.57
C TYR A 38 14.71 -11.19 -3.65
N PRO A 39 15.56 -10.22 -3.26
CA PRO A 39 16.58 -10.47 -2.23
C PRO A 39 15.96 -10.84 -0.88
N THR A 40 14.84 -10.20 -0.50
CA THR A 40 14.12 -10.54 0.73
C THR A 40 13.61 -11.98 0.70
N LEU A 41 13.01 -12.42 -0.40
CA LEU A 41 12.57 -13.81 -0.57
C LEU A 41 13.73 -14.81 -0.49
N LYS A 42 14.88 -14.48 -1.11
CA LYS A 42 16.08 -15.31 -1.05
C LYS A 42 16.56 -15.48 0.39
N GLU A 43 16.60 -14.39 1.16
CA GLU A 43 17.05 -14.42 2.54
C GLU A 43 16.06 -15.15 3.47
N LEU A 44 14.76 -14.85 3.35
CA LEU A 44 13.72 -15.57 4.12
C LEU A 44 13.75 -17.07 3.89
N ARG A 45 14.02 -17.50 2.65
CA ARG A 45 14.16 -18.92 2.31
C ARG A 45 15.43 -19.51 2.92
N LYS A 46 16.56 -18.80 2.84
CA LYS A 46 17.82 -19.22 3.47
C LYS A 46 17.67 -19.40 4.98
N GLN A 47 16.85 -18.56 5.61
CA GLN A 47 16.55 -18.64 7.05
C GLN A 47 15.45 -19.65 7.40
N GLY A 48 14.88 -20.34 6.42
CA GLY A 48 13.87 -21.38 6.62
C GLY A 48 12.48 -20.85 7.01
N PHE A 49 12.20 -19.56 6.80
CA PHE A 49 10.88 -18.96 7.09
C PHE A 49 9.88 -19.11 5.95
N ILE A 50 10.37 -19.36 4.73
CA ILE A 50 9.55 -19.67 3.57
C ILE A 50 10.17 -20.82 2.78
N GLU A 51 9.35 -21.49 1.99
CA GLU A 51 9.76 -22.53 1.05
C GLU A 51 9.17 -22.26 -0.35
N ILE A 52 9.68 -22.99 -1.34
CA ILE A 52 9.08 -22.98 -2.68
C ILE A 52 8.29 -24.27 -2.82
N ILE A 53 7.03 -24.15 -3.19
CA ILE A 53 6.18 -25.29 -3.52
C ILE A 53 6.18 -25.50 -5.03
N ASP A 54 6.30 -26.76 -5.45
CA ASP A 54 6.23 -27.11 -6.86
C ASP A 54 4.79 -26.99 -7.36
N ILE A 55 4.64 -26.30 -8.50
CA ILE A 55 3.37 -26.21 -9.22
C ILE A 55 3.47 -26.94 -10.57
N PRO A 56 2.38 -27.52 -11.07
CA PRO A 56 2.39 -28.37 -12.28
C PRO A 56 2.99 -27.72 -13.54
N ASP A 57 2.91 -26.39 -13.67
CA ASP A 57 3.43 -25.65 -14.84
C ASP A 57 4.95 -25.39 -14.75
N GLY A 58 5.61 -25.57 -13.59
CA GLY A 58 7.07 -25.48 -13.38
C GLY A 58 7.73 -24.13 -13.68
N LYS A 59 7.03 -23.20 -14.34
CA LYS A 59 7.56 -21.93 -14.86
C LYS A 59 7.57 -20.81 -13.83
N ARG A 60 6.80 -20.93 -12.75
CA ARG A 60 6.66 -19.87 -11.73
C ARG A 60 7.00 -20.42 -10.35
N LYS A 61 7.84 -19.69 -9.63
CA LYS A 61 8.12 -19.97 -8.22
C LYS A 61 6.96 -19.48 -7.37
N VAL A 62 6.31 -20.40 -6.68
CA VAL A 62 5.31 -20.11 -5.66
C VAL A 62 5.96 -20.28 -4.30
N TYR A 63 5.85 -19.25 -3.47
CA TYR A 63 6.41 -19.23 -2.13
C TYR A 63 5.31 -19.54 -1.13
N ASP A 64 5.62 -20.38 -0.13
CA ASP A 64 4.75 -20.64 1.01
C ASP A 64 5.50 -20.39 2.32
N ILE A 65 4.77 -20.07 3.38
CA ILE A 65 5.34 -19.78 4.69
C ILE A 65 5.43 -21.04 5.55
N THR A 66 6.61 -21.27 6.14
CA THR A 66 6.85 -22.43 7.00
C THR A 66 6.26 -22.20 8.40
N ALA A 67 6.26 -23.25 9.24
CA ALA A 67 5.83 -23.13 10.64
C ALA A 67 6.66 -22.10 11.44
N SER A 68 7.98 -22.05 11.21
CA SER A 68 8.86 -21.05 11.84
C SER A 68 8.53 -19.63 11.35
N GLY A 69 8.25 -19.45 10.06
CA GLY A 69 7.81 -18.16 9.51
C GLY A 69 6.49 -17.70 10.14
N LYS A 70 5.51 -18.60 10.30
CA LYS A 70 4.23 -18.28 10.97
C LYS A 70 4.43 -17.86 12.43
N LYS A 71 5.31 -18.55 13.17
CA LYS A 71 5.65 -18.19 14.55
C LYS A 71 6.26 -16.78 14.61
N LEU A 72 7.17 -16.48 13.70
CA LEU A 72 7.83 -15.17 13.62
C LEU A 72 6.85 -14.02 13.34
N VAL A 73 5.85 -14.24 12.47
CA VAL A 73 4.79 -13.25 12.26
C VAL A 73 3.95 -13.05 13.52
N LYS A 74 3.58 -14.13 14.23
CA LYS A 74 2.83 -14.05 15.49
C LYS A 74 3.58 -13.27 16.57
N GLU A 75 4.89 -13.41 16.66
CA GLU A 75 5.71 -12.64 17.58
C GLU A 75 5.77 -11.17 17.16
N TRP A 76 5.93 -10.90 15.86
CA TRP A 76 6.03 -9.55 15.32
C TRP A 76 4.76 -8.72 15.50
N VAL A 77 3.56 -9.29 15.32
CA VAL A 77 2.29 -8.54 15.48
C VAL A 77 2.04 -8.05 16.91
N LEU A 78 2.75 -8.62 17.90
CA LEU A 78 2.67 -8.18 19.30
C LEU A 78 3.63 -7.01 19.60
N ILE A 79 4.57 -6.74 18.69
CA ILE A 79 5.50 -5.62 18.82
C ILE A 79 4.78 -4.35 18.39
N LYS A 80 4.87 -3.29 19.22
CA LYS A 80 4.31 -1.98 18.91
C LYS A 80 4.84 -1.48 17.56
N SER A 81 3.92 -1.17 16.64
CA SER A 81 4.27 -0.54 15.36
C SER A 81 4.98 0.80 15.60
N PRO A 82 6.06 1.11 14.86
CA PRO A 82 6.67 2.43 14.91
C PRO A 82 5.69 3.48 14.38
N THR A 83 5.89 4.73 14.79
CA THR A 83 5.14 5.85 14.22
C THR A 83 5.36 5.89 12.70
N PRO A 84 4.29 5.95 11.89
CA PRO A 84 4.43 6.09 10.45
C PRO A 84 5.20 7.37 10.08
N SER A 85 6.13 7.27 9.12
CA SER A 85 6.80 8.45 8.57
C SER A 85 5.85 9.16 7.61
N GLN A 86 5.47 10.40 7.91
CA GLN A 86 4.68 11.25 7.02
C GLN A 86 5.61 12.30 6.41
N LYS A 87 6.20 11.97 5.26
CA LYS A 87 7.02 12.89 4.47
C LYS A 87 6.26 13.17 3.18
N ASP A 88 5.65 14.35 3.09
CA ASP A 88 4.86 14.78 1.95
C ASP A 88 5.41 16.09 1.40
N GLU A 89 6.13 16.01 0.27
CA GLU A 89 6.74 17.17 -0.38
C GLU A 89 5.67 18.15 -0.90
N PHE A 90 4.48 17.67 -1.24
CA PHE A 90 3.38 18.54 -1.65
C PHE A 90 3.01 19.52 -0.53
N LEU A 91 2.95 19.06 0.72
CA LEU A 91 2.66 19.96 1.86
C LEU A 91 3.76 21.02 2.06
N ALA A 92 5.02 20.67 1.77
CA ALA A 92 6.11 21.64 1.80
C ALA A 92 5.96 22.71 0.69
N LYS A 93 5.45 22.34 -0.49
CA LYS A 93 5.12 23.28 -1.57
C LYS A 93 3.92 24.16 -1.23
N ILE A 94 2.90 23.61 -0.57
CA ILE A 94 1.75 24.38 -0.08
C ILE A 94 2.19 25.45 0.93
N PHE A 95 3.20 25.18 1.76
CA PHE A 95 3.73 26.17 2.69
C PHE A 95 4.27 27.44 2.00
N THR A 96 4.61 27.37 0.71
CA THR A 96 5.13 28.50 -0.06
C THR A 96 4.05 29.30 -0.80
N ILE A 97 2.75 29.02 -0.62
CA ILE A 97 1.64 29.68 -1.38
C ILE A 97 1.75 31.21 -1.40
N SER A 98 2.12 31.83 -0.28
CA SER A 98 2.24 33.31 -0.19
C SER A 98 3.30 33.92 -1.11
N ALA A 99 4.24 33.11 -1.61
CA ALA A 99 5.29 33.52 -2.54
C ALA A 99 5.01 33.10 -3.99
N LEU A 100 3.86 32.47 -4.28
CA LEU A 100 3.47 32.02 -5.61
C LEU A 100 2.44 32.96 -6.23
N ASP A 101 2.32 32.91 -7.56
CA ASP A 101 1.16 33.46 -8.25
C ASP A 101 -0.05 32.51 -8.15
N ARG A 102 -1.24 33.05 -8.43
CA ARG A 102 -2.52 32.34 -8.34
C ARG A 102 -2.55 31.06 -9.17
N ASP A 103 -2.08 31.11 -10.40
CA ASP A 103 -2.19 29.96 -11.32
C ASP A 103 -1.25 28.84 -10.88
N THR A 104 -0.03 29.16 -10.43
CA THR A 104 0.89 28.18 -9.84
C THR A 104 0.31 27.54 -8.57
N ALA A 105 -0.30 28.33 -7.68
CA ALA A 105 -0.90 27.80 -6.45
C ALA A 105 -2.08 26.84 -6.75
N LYS A 106 -2.94 27.18 -7.72
CA LYS A 106 -4.04 26.32 -8.16
C LYS A 106 -3.53 25.05 -8.85
N PHE A 107 -2.46 25.15 -9.64
CA PHE A 107 -1.85 24.00 -10.30
C PHE A 107 -1.40 22.93 -9.30
N LEU A 108 -0.81 23.32 -8.17
CA LEU A 108 -0.41 22.39 -7.10
C LEU A 108 -1.61 21.57 -6.59
N ILE A 109 -2.75 22.23 -6.32
CA ILE A 109 -3.97 21.54 -5.86
C ILE A 109 -4.54 20.63 -6.96
N MET A 110 -4.53 21.09 -8.21
CA MET A 110 -5.00 20.30 -9.35
C MET A 110 -4.19 19.00 -9.52
N GLU A 111 -2.85 19.07 -9.46
CA GLU A 111 -1.99 17.88 -9.52
C GLU A 111 -2.30 16.89 -8.38
N ARG A 112 -2.51 17.41 -7.16
CA ARG A 112 -2.89 16.59 -6.01
C ARG A 112 -4.25 15.91 -6.23
N LYS A 113 -5.26 16.65 -6.71
CA LYS A 113 -6.58 16.10 -7.06
C LYS A 113 -6.47 15.00 -8.11
N GLN A 114 -5.66 15.18 -9.14
CA GLN A 114 -5.46 14.17 -10.18
C GLN A 114 -4.89 12.89 -9.58
N LEU A 115 -3.78 13.00 -8.83
CA LEU A 115 -3.13 11.86 -8.18
C LEU A 115 -4.11 11.05 -7.32
N PHE A 116 -4.90 11.73 -6.50
CA PHE A 116 -5.81 11.06 -5.56
C PHE A 116 -7.06 10.50 -6.23
N ASN A 117 -7.52 11.07 -7.35
CA ASN A 117 -8.57 10.47 -8.17
C ASN A 117 -8.09 9.17 -8.85
N GLU A 118 -6.87 9.16 -9.38
CA GLU A 118 -6.27 7.96 -9.97
C GLU A 118 -6.13 6.85 -8.92
N GLN A 119 -5.63 7.18 -7.73
CA GLN A 119 -5.54 6.23 -6.60
C GLN A 119 -6.92 5.72 -6.16
N LEU A 120 -7.91 6.60 -6.04
CA LEU A 120 -9.28 6.24 -5.67
C LEU A 120 -9.87 5.23 -6.67
N ASN A 121 -9.67 5.45 -7.97
CA ASN A 121 -10.12 4.54 -9.01
C ASN A 121 -9.45 3.16 -8.89
N GLU A 122 -8.13 3.11 -8.72
CA GLU A 122 -7.39 1.85 -8.57
C GLU A 122 -7.82 1.07 -7.32
N TYR A 123 -7.95 1.74 -6.17
CA TYR A 123 -8.42 1.09 -4.95
C TYR A 123 -9.86 0.62 -5.06
N SER A 124 -10.73 1.37 -5.73
CA SER A 124 -12.13 0.97 -5.97
C SER A 124 -12.21 -0.29 -6.83
N LYS A 125 -11.37 -0.41 -7.88
CA LYS A 125 -11.27 -1.66 -8.66
C LYS A 125 -10.83 -2.84 -7.79
N VAL A 126 -9.89 -2.61 -6.88
CA VAL A 126 -9.46 -3.67 -5.95
C VAL A 126 -10.61 -4.09 -5.03
N LEU A 127 -11.33 -3.14 -4.43
CA LEU A 127 -12.45 -3.42 -3.54
C LEU A 127 -13.55 -4.19 -4.26
N ASN A 128 -13.91 -3.79 -5.48
CA ASN A 128 -14.92 -4.49 -6.28
C ASN A 128 -14.55 -5.96 -6.53
N ASN A 129 -13.27 -6.25 -6.80
CA ASN A 129 -12.80 -7.63 -6.96
C ASN A 129 -12.87 -8.47 -5.66
N LEU A 130 -13.05 -7.84 -4.50
CA LEU A 130 -13.20 -8.53 -3.22
C LEU A 130 -14.68 -8.79 -2.87
N ASN A 131 -15.62 -8.04 -3.42
CA ASN A 131 -17.05 -8.11 -3.07
C ASN A 131 -17.69 -9.46 -3.38
N ASP A 132 -17.20 -10.16 -4.41
CA ASP A 132 -17.74 -11.47 -4.82
C ASP A 132 -17.12 -12.63 -4.04
N LEU A 133 -16.15 -12.38 -3.15
CA LEU A 133 -15.50 -13.42 -2.36
C LEU A 133 -16.41 -13.89 -1.23
N THR A 134 -16.50 -15.21 -1.04
CA THR A 134 -17.31 -15.82 0.02
C THR A 134 -16.52 -16.89 0.78
N GLY A 135 -17.03 -17.28 1.96
CA GLY A 135 -16.49 -18.38 2.75
C GLY A 135 -15.03 -18.18 3.18
N GLU A 136 -14.20 -19.21 2.98
CA GLU A 136 -12.78 -19.19 3.38
C GLU A 136 -11.94 -18.20 2.57
N GLU A 137 -12.29 -17.94 1.29
CA GLU A 137 -11.56 -16.98 0.49
C GLU A 137 -11.83 -15.54 0.97
N TYR A 138 -13.06 -15.25 1.41
CA TYR A 138 -13.38 -13.99 2.07
C TYR A 138 -12.54 -13.80 3.36
N LYS A 139 -12.55 -14.79 4.27
CA LYS A 139 -11.78 -14.71 5.53
C LYS A 139 -10.29 -14.45 5.29
N LYS A 140 -9.71 -15.08 4.27
CA LYS A 140 -8.32 -14.85 3.85
C LYS A 140 -8.09 -13.40 3.42
N ASN A 141 -9.04 -12.79 2.71
CA ASN A 141 -8.89 -11.45 2.14
C ASN A 141 -9.44 -10.31 3.01
N PHE A 142 -10.06 -10.59 4.16
CA PHE A 142 -10.62 -9.57 5.04
C PHE A 142 -9.60 -8.48 5.45
N GLY A 143 -8.36 -8.86 5.77
CA GLY A 143 -7.32 -7.87 6.06
C GLY A 143 -7.00 -6.94 4.87
N ARG A 144 -7.10 -7.46 3.63
CA ARG A 144 -6.92 -6.67 2.41
C ARG A 144 -8.08 -5.72 2.18
N GLU A 145 -9.31 -6.16 2.44
CA GLU A 145 -10.50 -5.31 2.41
C GLU A 145 -10.34 -4.11 3.37
N LEU A 146 -9.97 -4.35 4.63
CA LEU A 146 -9.73 -3.29 5.62
C LEU A 146 -8.69 -2.26 5.17
N ILE A 147 -7.59 -2.72 4.56
CA ILE A 147 -6.54 -1.84 4.04
C ILE A 147 -7.08 -0.97 2.89
N VAL A 148 -7.78 -1.58 1.93
CA VAL A 148 -8.29 -0.90 0.73
C VAL A 148 -9.39 0.09 1.10
N GLU A 149 -10.30 -0.29 1.99
CA GLU A 149 -11.32 0.59 2.56
C GLU A 149 -10.70 1.84 3.22
N ARG A 150 -9.68 1.64 4.06
CA ARG A 150 -8.95 2.76 4.67
C ARG A 150 -8.33 3.67 3.62
N LYS A 151 -7.73 3.10 2.57
CA LYS A 151 -7.11 3.86 1.48
C LYS A 151 -8.14 4.69 0.71
N ILE A 152 -9.29 4.10 0.37
CA ILE A 152 -10.41 4.82 -0.29
C ILE A 152 -10.89 5.99 0.57
N ARG A 153 -11.08 5.79 1.87
CA ARG A 153 -11.52 6.85 2.80
C ARG A 153 -10.53 8.00 2.86
N LEU A 154 -9.23 7.68 2.97
CA LEU A 154 -8.18 8.70 2.94
C LEU A 154 -8.15 9.46 1.61
N CYS A 155 -8.36 8.78 0.48
CA CYS A 155 -8.40 9.46 -0.80
C CYS A 155 -9.60 10.42 -0.90
N LYS A 156 -10.77 10.00 -0.43
CA LYS A 156 -11.97 10.86 -0.41
C LYS A 156 -11.77 12.08 0.47
N GLU A 157 -11.17 11.90 1.65
CA GLU A 157 -10.88 12.99 2.57
C GLU A 157 -9.88 13.98 1.95
N GLU A 158 -8.82 13.48 1.31
CA GLU A 158 -7.85 14.34 0.62
C GLU A 158 -8.50 15.14 -0.51
N LEU A 159 -9.35 14.51 -1.32
CA LEU A 159 -10.05 15.17 -2.41
C LEU A 159 -10.99 16.26 -1.90
N TYR A 160 -11.72 15.98 -0.81
CA TYR A 160 -12.56 16.97 -0.14
C TYR A 160 -11.74 18.15 0.39
N TRP A 161 -10.58 17.87 1.01
CA TRP A 161 -9.66 18.92 1.44
C TRP A 161 -9.13 19.74 0.26
N CYS A 162 -8.80 19.12 -0.88
CA CYS A 162 -8.35 19.83 -2.06
C CYS A 162 -9.42 20.76 -2.64
N GLU A 163 -10.69 20.36 -2.64
CA GLU A 163 -11.81 21.23 -3.05
C GLU A 163 -11.88 22.47 -2.16
N TRP A 164 -11.87 22.27 -0.84
CA TRP A 164 -11.85 23.37 0.13
C TRP A 164 -10.61 24.27 -0.03
N ALA A 165 -9.43 23.69 -0.24
CA ALA A 165 -8.18 24.44 -0.39
C ALA A 165 -8.17 25.27 -1.68
N GLU A 166 -8.71 24.74 -2.78
CA GLU A 166 -8.86 25.45 -4.05
C GLU A 166 -9.74 26.71 -3.89
N GLU A 167 -10.87 26.58 -3.19
CA GLU A 167 -11.76 27.73 -2.87
C GLU A 167 -11.08 28.78 -1.99
N ARG A 168 -10.26 28.36 -1.01
CA ARG A 168 -9.52 29.29 -0.13
C ARG A 168 -8.38 30.00 -0.85
N ILE A 169 -7.69 29.29 -1.74
CA ILE A 169 -6.64 29.88 -2.58
C ILE A 169 -7.25 30.92 -3.52
N GLU A 170 -8.41 30.63 -4.09
CA GLU A 170 -9.10 31.57 -4.97
C GLU A 170 -9.42 32.89 -4.25
N GLU A 171 -10.00 32.82 -3.04
CA GLU A 171 -10.28 34.01 -2.22
C GLU A 171 -9.01 34.78 -1.84
N TYR A 172 -7.95 34.08 -1.43
CA TYR A 172 -6.68 34.68 -1.02
C TYR A 172 -6.05 35.59 -2.09
N PHE A 173 -6.22 35.26 -3.38
CA PHE A 173 -5.68 36.04 -4.48
C PHE A 173 -6.65 37.08 -5.06
N THR A 174 -7.89 37.13 -4.57
CA THR A 174 -8.86 38.17 -4.93
C THR A 174 -8.87 39.38 -3.99
N GLU A 175 -8.30 39.23 -2.79
CA GLU A 175 -8.06 40.31 -1.81
C GLU A 175 -6.74 41.06 -2.08
#